data_AF-M1UDX1-F1
#
_entry.id   AF-M1UDX1-F1
#
_cell.length_a   1.000
_cell.length_b   1.000
_cell.length_c   1.000
_cell.angle_alpha   90.00
_cell.angle_beta   90.00
_cell.angle_gamma   90.00
#
_symmetry.space_group_name_H-M   'P 1'
#
loop_
_entity.id
_entity.type
_entity.pdbx_description
1 polymer ?
#
loop_
_entity_poly.entity_id
_entity_poly.type
_entity_poly.pdbx_seq_one_letter_code
_entity_poly.pdbx_strand_id
1 'polypeptide(L)'
;MSRDNIRRAQQPGSDPQLVLVASLFVLLLAATVAVHLALVYSNDKNGLEDAVPWNPINLFISLAKGQFTWTTDATIVTAVLSVIFAFIAAGFWWLIRKPKAEKRVDQVRHLLGSSRDMESFSKKKATDLSKKWLPEQLAEKYPGLKFGTVVGNRKRGLYSSWEDLYLVIFGPRMGKTTTQVIPAIVDAPGVVMTTSNKRDIVDETVAFTSARGNVWVFDPQRIAAGFDQNPWFFDPLDSLRENPDMMDSAALALADIFLCAQSGDTSGGDSYFHNAGRDLTSRLLMAAAIGGRPISDVFIWANDDSDRTPVAILSGDGGWDQQASALAATYSITERTRSGIFSQAAQMVAPLGRKEAVKWVTPTAGARRFIPADFVRTAHDTLYVLSKEGPDSAAALTTALVASIMQAAERYGEANGGRLPVPLVAALDEAANVVRWPELPKLYSHYGSRSIILMTILQSYAQGVSVWGEEGMEALWSASAIMLYGGGVRDEKMLSKMVELIGDAEERSKSVSSSRDGRSVSTSLHEKKILTVAELSSLEQGRAIVFATKHRPILAELEPWWERPWPQETKDLLRITKA
;
A
#
# COMPACT_ATOMS: atom_id res chain seq x y z
N MET A 1 -14.86 23.20 -31.63
CA MET A 1 -14.93 22.21 -30.53
C MET A 1 -13.52 21.77 -30.20
N SER A 2 -13.22 21.72 -28.90
CA SER A 2 -11.89 21.78 -28.27
C SER A 2 -10.85 20.80 -28.84
N ARG A 3 -9.71 21.33 -29.29
CA ARG A 3 -8.53 20.58 -29.79
C ARG A 3 -7.46 20.35 -28.71
N ASP A 4 -7.71 20.74 -27.46
CA ASP A 4 -6.62 20.96 -26.48
C ASP A 4 -6.31 19.80 -25.52
N ASN A 5 -6.99 18.65 -25.60
CA ASN A 5 -6.84 17.61 -24.57
C ASN A 5 -6.24 16.25 -25.01
N ILE A 6 -5.89 16.05 -26.28
CA ILE A 6 -5.68 14.68 -26.79
C ILE A 6 -4.19 14.32 -26.94
N ARG A 7 -3.81 13.15 -26.40
CA ARG A 7 -2.41 12.68 -26.22
C ARG A 7 -1.95 11.84 -27.43
N ARG A 8 -0.69 11.97 -27.88
CA ARG A 8 -0.14 11.32 -29.11
C ARG A 8 0.80 10.13 -28.80
N ALA A 9 0.60 8.99 -29.47
CA ALA A 9 1.48 7.80 -29.40
C ALA A 9 2.65 7.82 -30.43
N GLN A 10 3.79 7.18 -30.11
CA GLN A 10 4.96 6.99 -31.01
C GLN A 10 5.18 5.52 -31.43
N GLN A 11 5.94 5.29 -32.53
CA GLN A 11 6.14 4.01 -33.24
C GLN A 11 7.20 3.06 -32.60
N PRO A 12 7.15 1.73 -32.87
CA PRO A 12 8.06 0.75 -32.25
C PRO A 12 9.45 0.64 -32.92
N GLY A 13 10.47 0.31 -32.12
CA GLY A 13 11.89 0.18 -32.49
C GLY A 13 12.35 -1.21 -32.96
N SER A 14 13.61 -1.31 -33.39
CA SER A 14 14.20 -2.40 -34.20
C SER A 14 14.61 -3.70 -33.47
N ASP A 15 14.72 -4.78 -34.27
CA ASP A 15 14.96 -6.18 -33.90
C ASP A 15 16.35 -6.45 -33.26
N PRO A 16 16.41 -7.05 -32.05
CA PRO A 16 17.65 -7.33 -31.33
C PRO A 16 18.59 -8.38 -31.98
N GLN A 17 18.09 -9.33 -32.77
CA GLN A 17 18.96 -10.35 -33.38
C GLN A 17 19.87 -9.75 -34.46
N LEU A 18 19.33 -8.78 -35.20
CA LEU A 18 20.03 -8.06 -36.25
C LEU A 18 21.19 -7.22 -35.69
N VAL A 19 21.01 -6.69 -34.47
CA VAL A 19 22.01 -5.87 -33.78
C VAL A 19 23.19 -6.71 -33.25
N LEU A 20 22.93 -7.91 -32.74
CA LEU A 20 23.99 -8.81 -32.24
C LEU A 20 24.91 -9.29 -33.37
N VAL A 21 24.33 -9.73 -34.49
CA VAL A 21 25.06 -10.19 -35.67
C VAL A 21 25.90 -9.06 -36.27
N ALA A 22 25.34 -7.85 -36.38
CA ALA A 22 26.09 -6.68 -36.82
C ALA A 22 27.26 -6.35 -35.88
N SER A 23 27.10 -6.49 -34.57
CA SER A 23 28.13 -6.17 -33.57
C SER A 23 29.32 -7.14 -33.63
N LEU A 24 29.06 -8.44 -33.76
CA LEU A 24 30.11 -9.46 -33.90
C LEU A 24 30.92 -9.27 -35.20
N PHE A 25 30.24 -8.92 -36.28
CA PHE A 25 30.88 -8.65 -37.56
C PHE A 25 31.82 -7.43 -37.49
N VAL A 26 31.40 -6.34 -36.83
CA VAL A 26 32.22 -5.14 -36.63
C VAL A 26 33.46 -5.43 -35.78
N LEU A 27 33.34 -6.23 -34.71
CA LEU A 27 34.47 -6.62 -33.86
C LEU A 27 35.53 -7.45 -34.62
N LEU A 28 35.08 -8.41 -35.43
CA LEU A 28 35.97 -9.23 -36.25
C LEU A 28 36.72 -8.38 -37.29
N LEU A 29 36.00 -7.45 -37.92
CA LEU A 29 36.57 -6.51 -38.89
C LEU A 29 37.62 -5.60 -38.23
N ALA A 30 37.30 -5.04 -37.06
CA ALA A 30 38.20 -4.19 -36.29
C ALA A 30 39.50 -4.90 -35.90
N ALA A 31 39.41 -6.13 -35.40
CA ALA A 31 40.58 -6.94 -35.04
C ALA A 31 41.47 -7.23 -36.26
N THR A 32 40.85 -7.57 -37.39
CA THR A 32 41.58 -7.82 -38.64
C THR A 32 42.31 -6.58 -39.13
N VAL A 33 41.63 -5.43 -39.11
CA VAL A 33 42.21 -4.13 -39.51
C VAL A 33 43.36 -3.73 -38.58
N ALA A 34 43.22 -3.96 -37.27
CA ALA A 34 44.28 -3.66 -36.31
C ALA A 34 45.56 -4.45 -36.57
N VAL A 35 45.44 -5.77 -36.78
CA VAL A 35 46.58 -6.65 -37.10
C VAL A 35 47.19 -6.27 -38.45
N HIS A 36 46.36 -5.96 -39.45
CA HIS A 36 46.84 -5.56 -40.77
C HIS A 36 47.64 -4.25 -40.72
N LEU A 37 47.11 -3.21 -40.07
CA LEU A 37 47.79 -1.92 -39.92
C LEU A 37 49.09 -2.04 -39.11
N ALA A 38 49.12 -2.90 -38.09
CA ALA A 38 50.32 -3.13 -37.29
C ALA A 38 51.44 -3.80 -38.10
N LEU A 39 51.10 -4.75 -38.98
CA LEU A 39 52.08 -5.40 -39.85
C LEU A 39 52.56 -4.49 -40.97
N VAL A 40 51.68 -3.69 -41.57
CA VAL A 40 52.06 -2.70 -42.59
C VAL A 40 53.02 -1.67 -41.99
N TYR A 41 52.70 -1.12 -40.81
CA TYR A 41 53.58 -0.18 -40.12
C TYR A 41 54.92 -0.80 -39.73
N SER A 42 54.91 -2.05 -39.25
CA SER A 42 56.12 -2.78 -38.89
C SER A 42 57.01 -3.07 -40.11
N ASN A 43 56.43 -3.49 -41.25
CA ASN A 43 57.19 -3.79 -42.47
C ASN A 43 57.79 -2.54 -43.09
N ASP A 44 57.03 -1.44 -43.15
CA ASP A 44 57.49 -0.14 -43.67
C ASP A 44 58.67 0.40 -42.84
N LYS A 45 58.57 0.36 -41.51
CA LYS A 45 59.63 0.84 -40.61
C LYS A 45 60.90 -0.03 -40.63
N ASN A 46 60.77 -1.34 -40.87
CA ASN A 46 61.89 -2.28 -40.88
C ASN A 46 62.46 -2.53 -42.29
N GLY A 47 61.96 -1.86 -43.33
CA GLY A 47 62.45 -1.98 -44.71
C GLY A 47 62.18 -3.35 -45.34
N LEU A 48 61.11 -4.04 -44.91
CA LEU A 48 60.70 -5.34 -45.47
C LEU A 48 59.73 -5.10 -46.63
N GLU A 49 60.10 -5.50 -47.85
CA GLU A 49 59.30 -5.28 -49.09
C GLU A 49 58.09 -6.23 -49.25
N ASP A 50 57.86 -7.14 -48.31
CA ASP A 50 56.77 -8.12 -48.42
C ASP A 50 55.39 -7.46 -48.27
N ALA A 51 54.59 -7.55 -49.33
CA ALA A 51 53.23 -7.02 -49.37
C ALA A 51 52.32 -7.77 -48.38
N VAL A 52 51.83 -7.04 -47.36
CA VAL A 52 50.88 -7.59 -46.38
C VAL A 52 49.54 -7.89 -47.08
N PRO A 53 49.00 -9.12 -47.01
CA PRO A 53 47.73 -9.45 -47.65
C PRO A 53 46.54 -8.71 -47.03
N TRP A 54 45.69 -8.09 -47.84
CA TRP A 54 44.43 -7.46 -47.39
C TRP A 54 43.35 -8.48 -46.99
N ASN A 55 43.44 -9.71 -47.48
CA ASN A 55 42.48 -10.76 -47.15
C ASN A 55 42.76 -11.31 -45.73
N PRO A 56 41.79 -11.27 -44.79
CA PRO A 56 41.96 -11.73 -43.41
C PRO A 56 42.47 -13.17 -43.31
N ILE A 57 41.94 -14.05 -44.15
CA ILE A 57 42.26 -15.48 -44.13
C ILE A 57 43.72 -15.68 -44.56
N ASN A 58 44.14 -14.98 -45.62
CA ASN A 58 45.52 -15.03 -46.09
C ASN A 58 46.48 -14.40 -45.08
N LEU A 59 46.09 -13.28 -44.45
CA LEU A 59 46.86 -12.64 -43.39
C LEU A 59 47.17 -13.61 -42.25
N PHE A 60 46.15 -14.30 -41.73
CA PHE A 60 46.31 -15.29 -40.66
C PHE A 60 47.14 -16.50 -41.08
N ILE A 61 46.94 -17.01 -42.31
CA ILE A 61 47.73 -18.13 -42.85
C ILE A 61 49.20 -17.74 -42.99
N SER A 62 49.49 -16.55 -43.49
CA SER A 62 50.86 -16.04 -43.65
C SER A 62 51.55 -15.81 -42.31
N LEU A 63 50.81 -15.33 -41.30
CA LEU A 63 51.30 -15.21 -39.92
C LEU A 63 51.61 -16.59 -39.31
N ALA A 64 50.71 -17.56 -39.49
CA ALA A 64 50.88 -18.93 -38.98
C ALA A 64 52.03 -19.68 -39.67
N LYS A 65 52.30 -19.36 -40.94
CA LYS A 65 53.45 -19.88 -41.70
C LYS A 65 54.77 -19.19 -41.37
N GLY A 66 54.78 -18.19 -40.48
CA GLY A 66 55.98 -17.45 -40.10
C GLY A 66 56.55 -16.56 -41.21
N GLN A 67 55.73 -16.21 -42.21
CA GLN A 67 56.17 -15.37 -43.35
C GLN A 67 56.40 -13.91 -42.95
N PHE A 68 55.90 -13.49 -41.78
CA PHE A 68 56.11 -12.16 -41.22
C PHE A 68 56.72 -12.29 -39.82
N THR A 69 57.79 -11.54 -39.56
CA THR A 69 58.39 -11.46 -38.22
C THR A 69 57.57 -10.50 -37.36
N TRP A 70 56.95 -11.01 -36.30
CA TRP A 70 56.21 -10.19 -35.35
C TRP A 70 57.18 -9.35 -34.50
N THR A 71 57.21 -8.04 -34.72
CA THR A 71 58.16 -7.13 -34.07
C THR A 71 57.59 -6.53 -32.78
N THR A 72 58.46 -5.91 -31.99
CA THR A 72 58.03 -5.15 -30.81
C THR A 72 57.15 -3.95 -31.20
N ASP A 73 57.42 -3.32 -32.35
CA ASP A 73 56.61 -2.22 -32.90
C ASP A 73 55.21 -2.68 -33.32
N ALA A 74 55.08 -3.85 -33.96
CA ALA A 74 53.77 -4.45 -34.29
C ALA A 74 52.94 -4.72 -33.03
N THR A 75 53.60 -5.10 -31.93
CA THR A 75 52.97 -5.32 -30.62
C THR A 75 52.42 -4.02 -30.04
N ILE A 76 53.20 -2.92 -30.10
CA ILE A 76 52.79 -1.60 -29.61
C ILE A 76 51.61 -1.06 -30.42
N VAL A 77 51.67 -1.12 -31.75
CA VAL A 77 50.59 -0.63 -32.62
C VAL A 77 49.31 -1.44 -32.45
N THR A 78 49.43 -2.77 -32.36
CA THR A 78 48.28 -3.64 -32.09
C THR A 78 47.66 -3.29 -30.73
N ALA A 79 48.47 -3.11 -29.68
CA ALA A 79 47.97 -2.75 -28.35
C ALA A 79 47.22 -1.40 -28.36
N VAL A 80 47.76 -0.38 -29.02
CA VAL A 80 47.11 0.94 -29.14
C VAL A 80 45.79 0.84 -29.91
N LEU A 81 45.77 0.16 -31.05
CA LEU A 81 44.55 -0.01 -31.86
C LEU A 81 43.50 -0.85 -31.13
N SER A 82 43.90 -1.91 -30.42
CA SER A 82 43.00 -2.71 -29.58
C SER A 82 42.34 -1.87 -28.48
N VAL A 83 43.09 -0.96 -27.85
CA VAL A 83 42.52 -0.03 -26.84
C VAL A 83 41.50 0.92 -27.48
N ILE A 84 41.81 1.50 -28.65
CA ILE A 84 40.89 2.39 -29.38
C ILE A 84 39.61 1.64 -29.77
N PHE A 85 39.73 0.44 -30.34
CA PHE A 85 38.58 -0.37 -30.70
C PHE A 85 37.78 -0.83 -29.47
N ALA A 86 38.43 -1.10 -28.34
CA ALA A 86 37.73 -1.39 -27.08
C ALA A 86 36.90 -0.19 -26.59
N PHE A 87 37.42 1.04 -26.68
CA PHE A 87 36.65 2.25 -26.35
C PHE A 87 35.48 2.48 -27.30
N ILE A 88 35.66 2.28 -28.61
CA ILE A 88 34.58 2.39 -29.61
C ILE A 88 33.52 1.33 -29.36
N ALA A 89 33.92 0.07 -29.11
CA ALA A 89 33.02 -1.02 -28.79
C ALA A 89 32.27 -0.78 -27.48
N ALA A 90 32.94 -0.23 -26.44
CA ALA A 90 32.29 0.14 -25.20
C ALA A 90 31.26 1.27 -25.39
N GLY A 91 31.58 2.30 -26.19
CA GLY A 91 30.65 3.37 -26.54
C GLY A 91 29.46 2.87 -27.36
N PHE A 92 29.69 1.99 -28.33
CA PHE A 92 28.65 1.37 -29.16
C PHE A 92 27.79 0.40 -28.35
N TRP A 93 28.40 -0.39 -27.46
CA TRP A 93 27.67 -1.24 -26.51
C TRP A 93 26.80 -0.40 -25.58
N TRP A 94 27.29 0.75 -25.10
CA TRP A 94 26.50 1.67 -24.30
C TRP A 94 25.31 2.26 -25.07
N LEU A 95 25.47 2.55 -26.36
CA LEU A 95 24.41 3.02 -27.26
C LEU A 95 23.37 1.92 -27.60
N ILE A 96 23.80 0.66 -27.66
CA ILE A 96 22.96 -0.48 -28.07
C ILE A 96 22.33 -1.22 -26.90
N ARG A 97 22.93 -1.14 -25.70
CA ARG A 97 22.47 -1.86 -24.51
C ARG A 97 21.00 -1.53 -24.30
N LYS A 98 20.13 -2.51 -24.60
CA LYS A 98 18.70 -2.32 -24.42
C LYS A 98 18.45 -2.04 -22.93
N PRO A 99 17.63 -1.03 -22.59
CA PRO A 99 17.13 -0.93 -21.22
C PRO A 99 16.44 -2.24 -20.83
N LYS A 100 16.36 -2.52 -19.53
CA LYS A 100 15.60 -3.67 -18.99
C LYS A 100 14.27 -3.79 -19.74
N ALA A 101 13.87 -5.02 -20.07
CA ALA A 101 12.61 -5.30 -20.77
C ALA A 101 11.48 -4.48 -20.13
N GLU A 102 10.98 -3.49 -20.88
CA GLU A 102 9.88 -2.64 -20.42
C GLU A 102 8.61 -3.49 -20.34
N LYS A 103 7.87 -3.31 -19.26
CA LYS A 103 6.57 -3.96 -19.05
C LYS A 103 5.59 -3.44 -20.09
N ARG A 104 4.56 -4.23 -20.43
CA ARG A 104 3.61 -3.83 -21.49
C ARG A 104 2.94 -2.49 -21.16
N VAL A 105 2.59 -2.29 -19.90
CA VAL A 105 1.98 -1.04 -19.40
C VAL A 105 2.95 0.16 -19.45
N ASP A 106 4.26 -0.06 -19.47
CA ASP A 106 5.24 1.03 -19.48
C ASP A 106 5.17 1.83 -20.80
N GLN A 107 4.69 1.22 -21.88
CA GLN A 107 4.55 1.86 -23.18
C GLN A 107 3.59 3.04 -23.14
N VAL A 108 2.56 3.00 -22.30
CA VAL A 108 1.56 4.07 -22.19
C VAL A 108 1.94 5.16 -21.19
N ARG A 109 3.10 5.07 -20.52
CA ARG A 109 3.53 6.05 -19.50
C ARG A 109 3.53 7.50 -19.98
N HIS A 110 3.88 7.72 -21.26
CA HIS A 110 3.95 9.05 -21.86
C HIS A 110 2.55 9.66 -22.12
N LEU A 111 1.53 8.80 -22.13
CA LEU A 111 0.12 9.18 -22.20
C LEU A 111 -0.48 9.37 -20.81
N LEU A 112 0.25 9.17 -19.72
CA LEU A 112 -0.26 9.30 -18.35
C LEU A 112 0.26 10.62 -17.72
N GLY A 113 0.38 10.66 -16.39
CA GLY A 113 0.88 11.82 -15.64
C GLY A 113 2.17 12.39 -16.20
N SER A 114 2.24 13.71 -16.31
CA SER A 114 3.38 14.43 -16.86
C SER A 114 4.56 14.46 -15.88
N SER A 115 5.74 14.86 -16.36
CA SER A 115 6.89 15.14 -15.50
C SER A 115 6.59 16.16 -14.39
N ARG A 116 5.71 17.13 -14.66
CA ARG A 116 5.26 18.14 -13.69
C ARG A 116 4.35 17.51 -12.62
N ASP A 117 3.44 16.62 -13.03
CA ASP A 117 2.59 15.87 -12.09
C ASP A 117 3.45 14.97 -11.19
N MET A 118 4.50 14.34 -11.71
CA MET A 118 5.42 13.54 -10.89
C MET A 118 6.35 14.40 -10.00
N GLU A 119 6.61 15.66 -10.38
CA GLU A 119 7.44 16.56 -9.58
C GLU A 119 6.74 17.09 -8.33
N SER A 120 5.41 17.22 -8.36
CA SER A 120 4.61 17.60 -7.17
C SER A 120 4.70 16.54 -6.06
N PHE A 121 4.90 15.27 -6.42
CA PHE A 121 5.15 14.16 -5.49
C PHE A 121 6.65 13.88 -5.25
N SER A 122 7.55 14.79 -5.64
CA SER A 122 8.97 14.60 -5.38
C SER A 122 9.30 14.65 -3.88
N LYS A 123 10.37 13.98 -3.46
CA LYS A 123 10.88 14.05 -2.07
C LYS A 123 11.00 15.50 -1.58
N LYS A 124 11.54 16.39 -2.42
CA LYS A 124 11.71 17.82 -2.09
C LYS A 124 10.37 18.48 -1.78
N LYS A 125 9.35 18.28 -2.62
CA LYS A 125 8.02 18.87 -2.40
C LYS A 125 7.33 18.31 -1.15
N ALA A 126 7.46 17.01 -0.91
CA ALA A 126 6.93 16.40 0.31
C ALA A 126 7.64 16.95 1.58
N THR A 127 8.96 17.13 1.54
CA THR A 127 9.71 17.82 2.61
C THR A 127 9.24 19.25 2.81
N ASP A 128 9.08 20.05 1.74
CA ASP A 128 8.61 21.44 1.83
C ASP A 128 7.21 21.53 2.47
N LEU A 129 6.31 20.59 2.15
CA LEU A 129 4.98 20.49 2.78
C LEU A 129 5.09 20.08 4.24
N SER A 130 5.96 19.13 4.57
CA SER A 130 6.19 18.65 5.93
C SER A 130 6.77 19.74 6.85
N LYS A 131 7.67 20.59 6.33
CA LYS A 131 8.27 21.72 7.08
C LYS A 131 7.24 22.77 7.54
N LYS A 132 6.01 22.76 7.02
CA LYS A 132 4.91 23.62 7.49
C LYS A 132 4.43 23.24 8.89
N TRP A 133 4.53 21.96 9.25
CA TRP A 133 3.89 21.40 10.43
C TRP A 133 4.86 20.66 11.35
N LEU A 134 5.97 20.14 10.81
CA LEU A 134 6.97 19.40 11.55
C LEU A 134 8.25 20.23 11.72
N PRO A 135 9.01 20.02 12.82
CA PRO A 135 10.37 20.54 12.94
C PRO A 135 11.21 20.16 11.73
N GLU A 136 12.11 21.05 11.30
CA GLU A 136 12.88 20.90 10.08
C GLU A 136 13.64 19.56 9.99
N GLN A 137 14.29 19.16 11.08
CA GLN A 137 15.01 17.88 11.17
C GLN A 137 14.09 16.68 10.95
N LEU A 138 12.87 16.73 11.50
CA LEU A 138 11.89 15.65 11.35
C LEU A 138 11.32 15.62 9.93
N ALA A 139 11.05 16.78 9.33
CA ALA A 139 10.56 16.88 7.95
C ALA A 139 11.59 16.40 6.91
N GLU A 140 12.89 16.58 7.17
CA GLU A 140 13.95 16.08 6.29
C GLU A 140 14.15 14.58 6.38
N LYS A 141 14.04 14.03 7.61
CA LYS A 141 14.11 12.59 7.86
C LYS A 141 12.85 11.86 7.36
N TYR A 142 11.67 12.46 7.56
CA TYR A 142 10.36 11.91 7.24
C TYR A 142 9.60 12.89 6.33
N PRO A 143 9.95 12.92 5.03
CA PRO A 143 9.35 13.86 4.08
C PRO A 143 7.87 13.59 3.81
N GLY A 144 7.40 12.38 4.10
CA GLY A 144 6.09 11.87 3.69
C GLY A 144 6.16 10.38 3.38
N LEU A 145 5.03 9.74 3.08
CA LEU A 145 5.00 8.32 2.73
C LEU A 145 5.37 8.11 1.26
N LYS A 146 6.39 7.28 1.02
CA LYS A 146 6.78 6.91 -0.34
C LYS A 146 5.89 5.78 -0.86
N PHE A 147 5.03 6.12 -1.82
CA PHE A 147 4.06 5.18 -2.41
C PHE A 147 4.56 4.50 -3.70
N GLY A 148 5.63 5.02 -4.30
CA GLY A 148 6.26 4.41 -5.47
C GLY A 148 7.43 5.21 -6.02
N THR A 149 7.82 4.91 -7.26
CA THR A 149 8.84 5.63 -8.03
C THR A 149 8.38 5.89 -9.44
N VAL A 150 9.05 6.82 -10.12
CA VAL A 150 8.88 7.03 -11.55
C VAL A 150 9.39 5.80 -12.31
N VAL A 151 8.57 5.25 -13.21
CA VAL A 151 8.91 4.08 -14.03
C VAL A 151 10.21 4.31 -14.80
N GLY A 152 11.18 3.41 -14.59
CA GLY A 152 12.50 3.49 -15.22
C GLY A 152 13.48 4.42 -14.52
N ASN A 153 13.08 5.10 -13.44
CA ASN A 153 13.97 5.92 -12.62
C ASN A 153 13.65 5.78 -11.12
N ARG A 154 14.07 4.67 -10.52
CA ARG A 154 13.88 4.37 -9.09
C ARG A 154 14.49 5.40 -8.13
N LYS A 155 15.44 6.24 -8.58
CA LYS A 155 15.99 7.33 -7.78
C LYS A 155 14.96 8.45 -7.56
N ARG A 156 13.97 8.57 -8.45
CA ARG A 156 12.86 9.53 -8.33
C ARG A 156 11.69 8.86 -7.61
N GLY A 157 11.69 8.96 -6.28
CA GLY A 157 10.57 8.53 -5.45
C GLY A 157 9.37 9.48 -5.56
N LEU A 158 8.18 8.90 -5.49
CA LEU A 158 6.89 9.58 -5.38
C LEU A 158 6.42 9.47 -3.93
N TYR A 159 6.23 10.62 -3.29
CA TYR A 159 5.90 10.79 -1.88
C TYR A 159 4.59 11.54 -1.75
N SER A 160 3.73 11.10 -0.83
CA SER A 160 2.60 11.91 -0.37
C SER A 160 3.05 12.86 0.74
N SER A 161 2.17 13.79 1.11
CA SER A 161 2.30 14.59 2.32
C SER A 161 1.71 13.89 3.55
N TRP A 162 1.96 14.44 4.74
CA TRP A 162 1.30 14.06 6.00
C TRP A 162 -0.15 14.59 6.11
N GLU A 163 -0.83 14.73 4.98
CA GLU A 163 -2.25 15.10 4.87
C GLU A 163 -3.02 14.16 3.92
N ASP A 164 -2.29 13.32 3.17
CA ASP A 164 -2.86 12.50 2.11
C ASP A 164 -3.23 11.12 2.66
N LEU A 165 -4.51 10.76 2.53
CA LEU A 165 -5.02 9.44 2.88
C LEU A 165 -5.05 8.52 1.67
N TYR A 166 -4.96 7.22 1.94
CA TYR A 166 -4.74 6.21 0.92
C TYR A 166 -5.89 5.22 0.83
N LEU A 167 -6.35 4.97 -0.40
CA LEU A 167 -7.12 3.78 -0.75
C LEU A 167 -6.23 2.89 -1.64
N VAL A 168 -5.97 1.66 -1.20
CA VAL A 168 -5.04 0.76 -1.90
C VAL A 168 -5.79 -0.51 -2.29
N ILE A 169 -5.93 -0.78 -3.59
CA ILE A 169 -6.66 -1.95 -4.10
C ILE A 169 -5.70 -2.84 -4.88
N PHE A 170 -5.40 -4.01 -4.32
CA PHE A 170 -4.43 -4.95 -4.85
C PHE A 170 -5.01 -6.35 -4.81
N GLY A 171 -5.03 -7.03 -5.95
CA GLY A 171 -5.36 -8.45 -5.99
C GLY A 171 -4.39 -9.31 -5.18
N PRO A 172 -4.76 -10.56 -4.90
CA PRO A 172 -3.88 -11.50 -4.20
C PRO A 172 -2.51 -11.60 -4.88
N ARG A 173 -1.45 -11.69 -4.07
CA ARG A 173 -0.04 -11.86 -4.52
C ARG A 173 0.54 -10.71 -5.36
N MET A 174 -0.09 -9.54 -5.39
CA MET A 174 0.44 -8.35 -6.10
C MET A 174 1.45 -7.53 -5.28
N GLY A 175 1.82 -7.98 -4.07
CA GLY A 175 2.84 -7.34 -3.24
C GLY A 175 2.35 -6.11 -2.45
N LYS A 176 1.06 -6.05 -2.08
CA LYS A 176 0.50 -4.97 -1.25
C LYS A 176 1.26 -4.77 0.05
N THR A 177 1.50 -5.85 0.79
CA THR A 177 2.18 -5.84 2.08
C THR A 177 3.65 -5.46 1.92
N THR A 178 4.32 -6.02 0.92
CA THR A 178 5.76 -5.84 0.72
C THR A 178 6.13 -4.48 0.13
N THR A 179 5.23 -3.85 -0.63
CA THR A 179 5.51 -2.57 -1.30
C THR A 179 4.87 -1.36 -0.63
N GLN A 180 3.79 -1.55 0.15
CA GLN A 180 3.03 -0.47 0.80
C GLN A 180 3.07 -0.57 2.33
N VAL A 181 2.65 -1.69 2.92
CA VAL A 181 2.48 -1.82 4.39
C VAL A 181 3.80 -1.74 5.13
N ILE A 182 4.74 -2.66 4.87
CA ILE A 182 6.03 -2.69 5.57
C ILE A 182 6.78 -1.37 5.40
N PRO A 183 6.87 -0.79 4.18
CA PRO A 183 7.50 0.52 4.06
C PRO A 183 6.78 1.64 4.79
N ALA A 184 5.45 1.64 4.89
CA ALA A 184 4.72 2.64 5.66
C ALA A 184 5.03 2.55 7.17
N ILE A 185 5.23 1.34 7.71
CA ILE A 185 5.70 1.13 9.10
C ILE A 185 7.09 1.75 9.30
N VAL A 186 8.00 1.56 8.33
CA VAL A 186 9.38 2.05 8.40
C VAL A 186 9.48 3.56 8.20
N ASP A 187 8.72 4.10 7.25
CA ASP A 187 8.68 5.53 6.90
C ASP A 187 7.88 6.38 7.90
N ALA A 188 7.18 5.77 8.88
CA ALA A 188 6.36 6.49 9.84
C ALA A 188 7.20 7.32 10.84
N PRO A 189 6.92 8.63 10.98
CA PRO A 189 7.63 9.50 11.91
C PRO A 189 7.21 9.27 13.36
N GLY A 190 5.98 8.84 13.59
CA GLY A 190 5.38 8.66 14.91
C GLY A 190 4.96 7.21 15.17
N VAL A 191 3.89 7.09 15.94
CA VAL A 191 3.26 5.82 16.27
C VAL A 191 2.66 5.16 15.03
N VAL A 192 2.67 3.83 15.04
CA VAL A 192 2.18 3.01 13.93
C VAL A 192 1.10 2.07 14.42
N MET A 193 0.06 1.94 13.61
CA MET A 193 -0.91 0.87 13.73
C MET A 193 -1.00 0.12 12.42
N THR A 194 -0.89 -1.20 12.47
CA THR A 194 -1.01 -2.05 11.28
C THR A 194 -1.87 -3.25 11.60
N THR A 195 -2.59 -3.72 10.59
CA THR A 195 -3.42 -4.92 10.70
C THR A 195 -2.87 -6.05 9.87
N SER A 196 -3.15 -7.29 10.25
CA SER A 196 -2.84 -8.48 9.45
C SER A 196 -3.74 -9.65 9.81
N ASN A 197 -3.94 -10.57 8.87
CA ASN A 197 -4.52 -11.88 9.13
C ASN A 197 -3.46 -12.99 9.29
N LYS A 198 -2.18 -12.61 9.30
CA LYS A 198 -1.01 -13.47 9.38
C LYS A 198 0.03 -12.88 10.32
N ARG A 199 1.02 -13.71 10.65
CA ARG A 199 2.17 -13.33 11.48
C ARG A 199 3.26 -12.56 10.70
N ASP A 200 3.22 -12.58 9.37
CA ASP A 200 4.26 -12.07 8.47
C ASP A 200 4.70 -10.62 8.77
N ILE A 201 3.76 -9.67 8.86
CA ILE A 201 4.10 -8.26 9.14
C ILE A 201 4.80 -8.12 10.49
N VAL A 202 4.39 -8.88 11.51
CA VAL A 202 5.03 -8.89 12.83
C VAL A 202 6.46 -9.40 12.70
N ASP A 203 6.65 -10.58 12.12
CA ASP A 203 7.97 -11.21 12.03
C ASP A 203 8.99 -10.38 11.23
N GLU A 204 8.54 -9.73 10.15
CA GLU A 204 9.40 -8.92 9.28
C GLU A 204 9.78 -7.57 9.90
N THR A 205 8.94 -7.01 10.78
CA THR A 205 9.13 -5.63 11.27
C THR A 205 9.36 -5.50 12.78
N VAL A 206 9.14 -6.55 13.58
CA VAL A 206 9.21 -6.46 15.04
C VAL A 206 10.58 -6.03 15.55
N ALA A 207 11.67 -6.48 14.92
CA ALA A 207 13.02 -6.06 15.33
C ALA A 207 13.23 -4.56 15.10
N PHE A 208 12.75 -4.04 13.97
CA PHE A 208 12.79 -2.59 13.68
C PHE A 208 11.91 -1.79 14.64
N THR A 209 10.68 -2.24 14.89
CA THR A 209 9.73 -1.49 15.73
C THR A 209 10.11 -1.53 17.21
N SER A 210 10.65 -2.65 17.69
CA SER A 210 11.18 -2.79 19.06
C SER A 210 12.43 -1.94 19.30
N ALA A 211 13.23 -1.68 18.25
CA ALA A 211 14.41 -0.82 18.36
C ALA A 211 14.07 0.67 18.54
N ARG A 212 12.85 1.10 18.15
CA ARG A 212 12.43 2.51 18.21
C ARG A 212 11.37 2.83 19.28
N GLY A 213 10.59 1.84 19.74
CA GLY A 213 9.51 2.05 20.72
C GLY A 213 8.94 0.74 21.25
N ASN A 214 7.88 0.81 22.06
CA ASN A 214 7.22 -0.41 22.54
C ASN A 214 6.42 -1.06 21.41
N VAL A 215 6.40 -2.39 21.43
CA VAL A 215 5.60 -3.19 20.51
C VAL A 215 4.42 -3.81 21.27
N TRP A 216 3.24 -3.68 20.69
CA TRP A 216 2.00 -4.25 21.17
C TRP A 216 1.43 -5.15 20.08
N VAL A 217 1.24 -6.45 20.37
CA VAL A 217 0.64 -7.39 19.40
C VAL A 217 -0.70 -7.86 19.96
N PHE A 218 -1.77 -7.28 19.46
CA PHE A 218 -3.14 -7.64 19.83
C PHE A 218 -3.58 -8.85 19.02
N ASP A 219 -3.60 -10.02 19.68
CA ASP A 219 -3.85 -11.30 19.02
C ASP A 219 -4.89 -12.17 19.77
N PRO A 220 -6.17 -11.79 19.74
CA PRO A 220 -7.26 -12.52 20.39
C PRO A 220 -7.50 -13.92 19.80
N GLN A 221 -6.90 -14.25 18.66
CA GLN A 221 -7.07 -15.52 17.93
C GLN A 221 -5.80 -16.40 17.91
N ARG A 222 -4.70 -15.97 18.54
CA ARG A 222 -3.39 -16.66 18.55
C ARG A 222 -2.83 -16.92 17.14
N ILE A 223 -3.00 -15.97 16.22
CA ILE A 223 -2.46 -15.98 14.86
C ILE A 223 -0.92 -15.97 14.87
N ALA A 224 -0.32 -15.17 15.75
CA ALA A 224 1.13 -15.09 15.95
C ALA A 224 1.61 -16.14 16.95
N ALA A 225 1.27 -17.42 16.72
CA ALA A 225 1.63 -18.51 17.62
C ALA A 225 3.15 -18.55 17.88
N GLY A 226 3.53 -18.58 19.16
CA GLY A 226 4.94 -18.59 19.60
C GLY A 226 5.62 -17.21 19.64
N PHE A 227 4.87 -16.12 19.37
CA PHE A 227 5.35 -14.77 19.66
C PHE A 227 5.23 -14.50 21.17
N ASP A 228 6.37 -14.25 21.82
CA ASP A 228 6.40 -13.95 23.25
C ASP A 228 6.28 -12.44 23.48
N GLN A 229 5.39 -12.04 24.38
CA GLN A 229 5.19 -10.66 24.78
C GLN A 229 4.69 -10.59 26.22
N ASN A 230 5.00 -9.49 26.91
CA ASN A 230 4.44 -9.23 28.22
C ASN A 230 2.91 -9.18 28.13
N PRO A 231 2.17 -9.90 29.00
CA PRO A 231 0.71 -9.89 28.97
C PRO A 231 0.16 -8.47 29.11
N TRP A 232 -0.85 -8.14 28.31
CA TRP A 232 -1.54 -6.88 28.38
C TRP A 232 -3.02 -7.01 27.94
N PHE A 233 -3.83 -6.03 28.33
CA PHE A 233 -5.25 -5.93 27.95
C PHE A 233 -5.61 -4.47 27.68
N PHE A 234 -6.65 -4.21 26.90
CA PHE A 234 -7.28 -2.89 26.80
C PHE A 234 -8.74 -3.00 27.24
N ASP A 235 -9.33 -2.01 27.90
CA ASP A 235 -10.76 -2.07 28.25
C ASP A 235 -11.57 -1.28 27.21
N PRO A 236 -12.41 -1.91 26.36
CA PRO A 236 -13.21 -1.17 25.38
C PRO A 236 -14.19 -0.18 26.02
N LEU A 237 -14.58 -0.40 27.29
CA LEU A 237 -15.47 0.49 28.04
C LEU A 237 -14.80 1.82 28.43
N ASP A 238 -13.49 1.94 28.27
CA ASP A 238 -12.78 3.22 28.50
C ASP A 238 -13.33 4.31 27.59
N SER A 239 -13.64 3.97 26.33
CA SER A 239 -14.25 4.91 25.38
C SER A 239 -15.58 5.51 25.88
N LEU A 240 -16.36 4.77 26.68
CA LEU A 240 -17.62 5.22 27.28
C LEU A 240 -17.39 6.10 28.51
N ARG A 241 -16.34 5.81 29.30
CA ARG A 241 -16.02 6.53 30.54
C ARG A 241 -15.30 7.86 30.27
N GLU A 242 -14.78 8.04 29.06
CA GLU A 242 -13.96 9.19 28.69
C GLU A 242 -14.74 10.53 28.75
N ASN A 243 -16.01 10.52 28.32
CA ASN A 243 -16.91 11.67 28.39
C ASN A 243 -18.24 11.23 29.02
N PRO A 244 -18.40 11.41 30.34
CA PRO A 244 -19.59 10.98 31.06
C PRO A 244 -20.91 11.53 30.51
N ASP A 245 -20.92 12.71 29.89
CA ASP A 245 -22.14 13.34 29.36
C ASP A 245 -22.57 12.76 27.99
N MET A 246 -21.64 12.09 27.28
CA MET A 246 -21.86 11.53 25.94
C MET A 246 -21.76 10.00 25.93
N MET A 247 -21.88 9.37 27.10
CA MET A 247 -21.71 7.92 27.28
C MET A 247 -22.68 7.10 26.43
N ASP A 248 -23.92 7.57 26.24
CA ASP A 248 -24.93 6.91 25.42
C ASP A 248 -24.52 6.83 23.94
N SER A 249 -23.97 7.92 23.41
CA SER A 249 -23.47 8.03 22.04
C SER A 249 -22.24 7.16 21.84
N ALA A 250 -21.32 7.14 22.80
CA ALA A 250 -20.15 6.26 22.78
C ALA A 250 -20.55 4.77 22.87
N ALA A 251 -21.54 4.44 23.71
CA ALA A 251 -22.06 3.09 23.83
C ALA A 251 -22.76 2.62 22.55
N LEU A 252 -23.50 3.51 21.88
CA LEU A 252 -24.13 3.23 20.60
C LEU A 252 -23.09 2.98 19.51
N ALA A 253 -22.06 3.82 19.41
CA ALA A 253 -20.96 3.66 18.47
C ALA A 253 -20.20 2.34 18.68
N LEU A 254 -19.96 1.95 19.95
CA LEU A 254 -19.37 0.66 20.26
C LEU A 254 -20.31 -0.49 19.87
N ALA A 255 -21.62 -0.39 20.15
CA ALA A 255 -22.59 -1.40 19.74
C ALA A 255 -22.69 -1.54 18.20
N ASP A 256 -22.59 -0.44 17.44
CA ASP A 256 -22.52 -0.46 15.97
C ASP A 256 -21.29 -1.21 15.45
N ILE A 257 -20.14 -1.11 16.13
CA ILE A 257 -18.94 -1.89 15.83
C ILE A 257 -19.23 -3.40 16.01
N PHE A 258 -19.85 -3.79 17.13
CA PHE A 258 -20.22 -5.19 17.37
C PHE A 258 -21.22 -5.71 16.32
N LEU A 259 -22.21 -4.90 15.93
CA LEU A 259 -23.19 -5.24 14.90
C LEU A 259 -22.54 -5.42 13.52
N CYS A 260 -21.66 -4.50 13.12
CA CYS A 260 -20.96 -4.58 11.83
C CYS A 260 -20.02 -5.79 11.75
N ALA A 261 -19.32 -6.12 12.83
CA ALA A 261 -18.45 -7.28 12.89
C ALA A 261 -19.21 -8.62 12.82
N GLN A 262 -20.42 -8.69 13.37
CA GLN A 262 -21.33 -9.84 13.25
C GLN A 262 -21.84 -10.02 11.81
N SER A 263 -22.08 -8.90 11.12
CA SER A 263 -22.71 -8.85 9.80
C SER A 263 -21.73 -9.30 8.70
N GLY A 264 -21.38 -10.58 8.70
CA GLY A 264 -20.83 -11.27 7.53
C GLY A 264 -21.99 -11.72 6.65
N ASP A 265 -22.23 -10.99 5.55
CA ASP A 265 -23.04 -11.45 4.42
C ASP A 265 -24.55 -11.68 4.68
N THR A 266 -25.24 -10.73 5.33
CA THR A 266 -26.71 -10.80 5.52
C THR A 266 -27.43 -9.53 5.08
N SER A 267 -27.53 -9.32 3.77
CA SER A 267 -28.42 -8.34 3.13
C SER A 267 -29.91 -8.74 3.18
N GLY A 268 -30.35 -9.48 4.21
CA GLY A 268 -31.71 -10.05 4.29
C GLY A 268 -32.31 -10.26 5.68
N GLY A 269 -31.69 -9.75 6.75
CA GLY A 269 -32.26 -9.79 8.11
C GLY A 269 -33.33 -8.72 8.34
N ASP A 270 -34.26 -8.95 9.28
CA ASP A 270 -35.25 -7.96 9.69
C ASP A 270 -34.55 -6.80 10.44
N SER A 271 -34.43 -5.67 9.75
CA SER A 271 -33.71 -4.48 10.24
C SER A 271 -34.22 -3.98 11.59
N TYR A 272 -35.48 -4.28 11.94
CA TYR A 272 -36.04 -3.99 13.25
C TYR A 272 -35.28 -4.69 14.38
N PHE A 273 -35.08 -6.01 14.29
CA PHE A 273 -34.43 -6.78 15.34
C PHE A 273 -32.93 -6.46 15.45
N HIS A 274 -32.26 -6.14 14.35
CA HIS A 274 -30.87 -5.67 14.37
C HIS A 274 -30.72 -4.35 15.13
N ASN A 275 -31.59 -3.36 14.83
CA ASN A 275 -31.57 -2.08 15.52
C ASN A 275 -31.92 -2.23 17.00
N ALA A 276 -32.94 -3.04 17.33
CA ALA A 276 -33.32 -3.27 18.72
C ALA A 276 -32.23 -4.02 19.51
N GLY A 277 -31.56 -5.01 18.91
CA GLY A 277 -30.44 -5.73 19.52
C GLY A 277 -29.23 -4.82 19.77
N ARG A 278 -28.96 -3.90 18.84
CA ARG A 278 -27.94 -2.85 19.02
C ARG A 278 -28.28 -1.92 20.17
N ASP A 279 -29.52 -1.41 20.22
CA ASP A 279 -29.95 -0.48 21.27
C ASP A 279 -29.99 -1.16 22.66
N LEU A 280 -30.29 -2.47 22.72
CA LEU A 280 -30.12 -3.25 23.94
C LEU A 280 -28.65 -3.35 24.32
N THR A 281 -27.79 -3.74 23.37
CA THR A 281 -26.34 -3.91 23.60
C THR A 281 -25.69 -2.62 24.09
N SER A 282 -26.04 -1.46 23.51
CA SER A 282 -25.50 -0.17 23.96
C SER A 282 -25.85 0.10 25.42
N ARG A 283 -27.09 -0.14 25.84
CA ARG A 283 -27.51 0.03 27.25
C ARG A 283 -26.84 -0.96 28.18
N LEU A 284 -26.60 -2.21 27.75
CA LEU A 284 -25.84 -3.19 28.54
C LEU A 284 -24.37 -2.76 28.70
N LEU A 285 -23.75 -2.19 27.65
CA LEU A 285 -22.40 -1.62 27.72
C LEU A 285 -22.36 -0.43 28.69
N MET A 286 -23.36 0.45 28.68
CA MET A 286 -23.50 1.53 29.67
C MET A 286 -23.60 0.98 31.09
N ALA A 287 -24.41 -0.06 31.31
CA ALA A 287 -24.53 -0.72 32.61
C ALA A 287 -23.18 -1.23 33.11
N ALA A 288 -22.39 -1.86 32.23
CA ALA A 288 -21.07 -2.35 32.57
C ALA A 288 -20.10 -1.20 32.89
N ALA A 289 -20.13 -0.13 32.10
CA ALA A 289 -19.28 1.04 32.30
C ALA A 289 -19.55 1.73 33.64
N ILE A 290 -20.83 2.02 33.95
CA ILE A 290 -21.32 2.65 35.17
C ILE A 290 -21.05 1.76 36.40
N GLY A 291 -21.37 0.47 36.30
CA GLY A 291 -21.22 -0.48 37.39
C GLY A 291 -19.78 -0.93 37.67
N GLY A 292 -18.78 -0.39 36.95
CA GLY A 292 -17.38 -0.81 37.05
C GLY A 292 -17.16 -2.30 36.73
N ARG A 293 -18.03 -2.87 35.88
CA ARG A 293 -18.02 -4.29 35.52
C ARG A 293 -17.12 -4.53 34.29
N PRO A 294 -16.49 -5.71 34.17
CA PRO A 294 -15.76 -6.05 32.95
C PRO A 294 -16.75 -6.20 31.79
N ILE A 295 -16.29 -5.89 30.57
CA ILE A 295 -17.13 -5.99 29.37
C ILE A 295 -17.67 -7.41 29.13
N SER A 296 -17.00 -8.44 29.65
CA SER A 296 -17.48 -9.84 29.58
C SER A 296 -18.85 -10.05 30.25
N ASP A 297 -19.24 -9.22 31.21
CA ASP A 297 -20.55 -9.32 31.86
C ASP A 297 -21.69 -9.02 30.89
N VAL A 298 -21.44 -8.22 29.84
CA VAL A 298 -22.42 -7.96 28.78
C VAL A 298 -22.80 -9.25 28.04
N PHE A 299 -21.87 -10.19 27.87
CA PHE A 299 -22.17 -11.49 27.29
C PHE A 299 -23.13 -12.29 28.17
N ILE A 300 -22.94 -12.23 29.49
CA ILE A 300 -23.81 -12.91 30.46
C ILE A 300 -25.22 -12.31 30.38
N TRP A 301 -25.33 -10.99 30.45
CA TRP A 301 -26.61 -10.28 30.42
C TRP A 301 -27.35 -10.41 29.10
N ALA A 302 -26.65 -10.41 27.97
CA ALA A 302 -27.28 -10.60 26.66
C ALA A 302 -27.86 -12.02 26.46
N ASN A 303 -27.36 -13.02 27.22
CA ASN A 303 -27.85 -14.40 27.17
C ASN A 303 -28.86 -14.74 28.29
N ASP A 304 -29.21 -13.78 29.15
CA ASP A 304 -30.20 -13.95 30.22
C ASP A 304 -31.20 -12.77 30.23
N ASP A 305 -32.33 -12.96 29.55
CA ASP A 305 -33.40 -11.95 29.48
C ASP A 305 -34.24 -11.82 30.77
N SER A 306 -33.88 -12.60 31.81
CA SER A 306 -34.45 -12.52 33.15
C SER A 306 -33.57 -11.73 34.12
N ASP A 307 -32.27 -11.60 33.84
CA ASP A 307 -31.34 -10.84 34.68
C ASP A 307 -31.60 -9.34 34.60
N ARG A 308 -32.16 -8.78 35.67
CA ARG A 308 -32.46 -7.34 35.82
C ARG A 308 -31.29 -6.54 36.40
N THR A 309 -30.14 -7.15 36.65
CA THR A 309 -28.93 -6.45 37.16
C THR A 309 -28.57 -5.22 36.33
N PRO A 310 -28.57 -5.25 34.98
CA PRO A 310 -28.26 -4.07 34.18
C PRO A 310 -29.24 -2.92 34.39
N VAL A 311 -30.53 -3.23 34.53
CA VAL A 311 -31.57 -2.23 34.82
C VAL A 311 -31.31 -1.60 36.17
N ALA A 312 -31.03 -2.40 37.21
CA ALA A 312 -30.74 -1.91 38.55
C ALA A 312 -29.49 -0.99 38.58
N ILE A 313 -28.45 -1.33 37.81
CA ILE A 313 -27.24 -0.51 37.72
C ILE A 313 -27.56 0.85 37.06
N LEU A 314 -28.21 0.86 35.88
CA LEU A 314 -28.54 2.14 35.21
C LEU A 314 -29.49 3.00 36.04
N SER A 315 -30.50 2.41 36.69
CA SER A 315 -31.44 3.15 37.54
C SER A 315 -30.78 3.69 38.82
N GLY A 316 -29.72 3.06 39.31
CA GLY A 316 -29.03 3.46 40.54
C GLY A 316 -28.06 4.64 40.37
N ASP A 317 -27.65 4.95 39.14
CA ASP A 317 -26.69 6.03 38.83
C ASP A 317 -27.31 7.43 38.98
N GLY A 318 -28.58 7.60 38.62
CA GLY A 318 -29.31 8.87 38.69
C GLY A 318 -28.98 9.89 37.59
N GLY A 319 -28.00 9.62 36.71
CA GLY A 319 -27.68 10.45 35.55
C GLY A 319 -28.37 10.04 34.24
N TRP A 320 -28.82 8.79 34.14
CA TRP A 320 -29.26 8.17 32.89
C TRP A 320 -30.70 7.61 32.93
N ASP A 321 -31.62 8.29 33.62
CA ASP A 321 -33.01 7.83 33.85
C ASP A 321 -33.76 7.44 32.57
N GLN A 322 -33.55 8.17 31.47
CA GLN A 322 -34.17 7.87 30.17
C GLN A 322 -33.62 6.54 29.60
N GLN A 323 -32.32 6.30 29.75
CA GLN A 323 -31.69 5.06 29.30
C GLN A 323 -32.06 3.88 30.21
N ALA A 324 -32.20 4.12 31.52
CA ALA A 324 -32.70 3.13 32.46
C ALA A 324 -34.16 2.74 32.14
N SER A 325 -35.03 3.73 31.92
CA SER A 325 -36.46 3.54 31.63
C SER A 325 -36.68 2.75 30.34
N ALA A 326 -35.98 3.11 29.27
CA ALA A 326 -36.13 2.38 28.02
C ALA A 326 -35.44 0.99 28.03
N LEU A 327 -34.39 0.76 28.85
CA LEU A 327 -33.90 -0.60 29.10
C LEU A 327 -34.97 -1.43 29.83
N ALA A 328 -35.55 -0.88 30.90
CA ALA A 328 -36.62 -1.54 31.64
C ALA A 328 -37.86 -1.86 30.77
N ALA A 329 -38.18 -0.98 29.81
CA ALA A 329 -39.22 -1.20 28.83
C ALA A 329 -38.91 -2.39 27.92
N THR A 330 -37.68 -2.52 27.40
CA THR A 330 -37.27 -3.67 26.56
C THR A 330 -37.48 -5.00 27.26
N TYR A 331 -37.12 -5.10 28.55
CA TYR A 331 -37.36 -6.33 29.32
C TYR A 331 -38.85 -6.62 29.59
N SER A 332 -39.72 -5.61 29.49
CA SER A 332 -41.17 -5.73 29.73
C SER A 332 -41.99 -5.94 28.44
N ILE A 333 -41.33 -6.03 27.28
CA ILE A 333 -41.95 -6.41 26.01
C ILE A 333 -42.45 -7.88 26.10
N THR A 334 -43.38 -8.25 25.22
CA THR A 334 -43.84 -9.63 25.05
C THR A 334 -42.67 -10.62 24.92
N GLU A 335 -42.79 -11.79 25.56
CA GLU A 335 -41.73 -12.79 25.65
C GLU A 335 -41.09 -13.14 24.30
N ARG A 336 -41.92 -13.38 23.27
CA ARG A 336 -41.46 -13.71 21.91
C ARG A 336 -40.57 -12.60 21.33
N THR A 337 -40.99 -11.35 21.43
CA THR A 337 -40.24 -10.22 20.86
C THR A 337 -39.00 -9.92 21.69
N ARG A 338 -39.10 -9.97 23.03
CA ARG A 338 -37.96 -9.82 23.92
C ARG A 338 -36.87 -10.86 23.64
N SER A 339 -37.24 -12.13 23.54
CA SER A 339 -36.32 -13.22 23.20
C SER A 339 -35.63 -12.98 21.85
N GLY A 340 -36.36 -12.47 20.85
CA GLY A 340 -35.79 -12.07 19.56
C GLY A 340 -34.73 -10.97 19.68
N ILE A 341 -34.99 -9.92 20.46
CA ILE A 341 -34.05 -8.81 20.70
C ILE A 341 -32.80 -9.30 21.43
N PHE A 342 -32.96 -10.09 22.50
CA PHE A 342 -31.83 -10.65 23.27
C PHE A 342 -31.01 -11.63 22.42
N SER A 343 -31.63 -12.43 21.57
CA SER A 343 -30.92 -13.30 20.63
C SER A 343 -30.01 -12.51 19.68
N GLN A 344 -30.48 -11.36 19.17
CA GLN A 344 -29.64 -10.50 18.34
C GLN A 344 -28.47 -9.91 19.15
N ALA A 345 -28.73 -9.39 20.36
CA ALA A 345 -27.67 -8.88 21.24
C ALA A 345 -26.64 -9.96 21.59
N ALA A 346 -27.07 -11.18 21.95
CA ALA A 346 -26.21 -12.31 22.26
C ALA A 346 -25.29 -12.69 21.10
N GLN A 347 -25.81 -12.68 19.87
CA GLN A 347 -25.00 -12.95 18.68
C GLN A 347 -23.97 -11.83 18.42
N MET A 348 -24.35 -10.56 18.62
CA MET A 348 -23.41 -9.43 18.50
C MET A 348 -22.23 -9.57 19.46
N VAL A 349 -22.52 -9.89 20.74
CA VAL A 349 -21.49 -9.95 21.79
C VAL A 349 -20.83 -11.32 21.93
N ALA A 350 -21.10 -12.27 21.03
CA ALA A 350 -20.50 -13.60 21.03
C ALA A 350 -18.96 -13.63 21.16
N PRO A 351 -18.17 -12.68 20.58
CA PRO A 351 -16.73 -12.63 20.80
C PRO A 351 -16.31 -12.50 22.27
N LEU A 352 -17.15 -11.89 23.12
CA LEU A 352 -16.91 -11.72 24.55
C LEU A 352 -17.18 -13.01 25.36
N GLY A 353 -17.73 -14.06 24.73
CA GLY A 353 -17.83 -15.39 25.34
C GLY A 353 -16.57 -16.24 25.14
N ARG A 354 -15.60 -15.79 24.33
CA ARG A 354 -14.43 -16.60 23.97
C ARG A 354 -13.30 -16.43 24.98
N LYS A 355 -12.86 -17.54 25.58
CA LYS A 355 -11.81 -17.57 26.63
C LYS A 355 -10.53 -16.85 26.25
N GLU A 356 -10.05 -16.99 25.01
CA GLU A 356 -8.81 -16.31 24.59
C GLU A 356 -9.04 -14.82 24.32
N ALA A 357 -10.14 -14.45 23.68
CA ALA A 357 -10.45 -13.06 23.34
C ALA A 357 -10.66 -12.19 24.60
N VAL A 358 -11.39 -12.72 25.60
CA VAL A 358 -11.73 -11.99 26.83
C VAL A 358 -10.50 -11.52 27.60
N LYS A 359 -9.42 -12.30 27.63
CA LYS A 359 -8.16 -11.93 28.34
C LYS A 359 -7.57 -10.60 27.86
N TRP A 360 -7.81 -10.27 26.59
CA TRP A 360 -7.31 -9.06 25.98
C TRP A 360 -8.19 -7.84 26.24
N VAL A 361 -9.44 -8.06 26.68
CA VAL A 361 -10.43 -7.00 26.86
C VAL A 361 -10.96 -6.86 28.29
N THR A 362 -10.41 -7.63 29.23
CA THR A 362 -10.74 -7.55 30.65
C THR A 362 -9.49 -7.50 31.52
N PRO A 363 -9.57 -6.85 32.70
CA PRO A 363 -8.46 -6.82 33.64
C PRO A 363 -7.97 -8.24 33.98
N THR A 364 -6.71 -8.50 33.64
CA THR A 364 -6.03 -9.76 33.96
C THR A 364 -4.90 -9.50 34.95
N ALA A 365 -4.84 -10.29 36.02
CA ALA A 365 -3.81 -10.14 37.04
C ALA A 365 -2.40 -10.24 36.42
N GLY A 366 -1.54 -9.26 36.71
CA GLY A 366 -0.17 -9.17 36.17
C GLY A 366 -0.08 -8.68 34.72
N ALA A 367 -1.19 -8.45 34.03
CA ALA A 367 -1.20 -7.89 32.69
C ALA A 367 -1.18 -6.35 32.72
N ARG A 368 -0.40 -5.74 31.84
CA ARG A 368 -0.37 -4.28 31.67
C ARG A 368 -1.66 -3.80 31.01
N ARG A 369 -2.23 -2.69 31.48
CA ARG A 369 -3.33 -2.02 30.77
C ARG A 369 -2.77 -1.19 29.61
N PHE A 370 -3.32 -1.35 28.43
CA PHE A 370 -3.08 -0.51 27.27
C PHE A 370 -4.09 0.64 27.28
N ILE A 371 -3.59 1.87 27.27
CA ILE A 371 -4.40 3.09 27.28
C ILE A 371 -4.18 3.79 25.92
N PRO A 372 -5.20 3.89 25.05
CA PRO A 372 -5.09 4.52 23.73
C PRO A 372 -4.55 5.95 23.78
N ALA A 373 -4.96 6.72 24.79
CA ALA A 373 -4.49 8.09 25.04
C ALA A 373 -2.97 8.15 25.30
N ASP A 374 -2.41 7.19 26.02
CA ASP A 374 -0.96 7.15 26.27
C ASP A 374 -0.22 6.72 25.01
N PHE A 375 -0.75 5.71 24.30
CA PHE A 375 -0.18 5.19 23.06
C PHE A 375 0.07 6.31 22.03
N VAL A 376 -0.95 7.13 21.73
CA VAL A 376 -0.85 8.21 20.71
C VAL A 376 0.10 9.35 21.10
N ARG A 377 0.50 9.42 22.38
CA ARG A 377 1.47 10.40 22.91
C ARG A 377 2.90 9.88 22.94
N THR A 378 3.11 8.59 22.72
CA THR A 378 4.46 8.03 22.62
C THR A 378 5.15 8.49 21.34
N ALA A 379 6.48 8.37 21.30
CA ALA A 379 7.25 8.79 20.13
C ALA A 379 7.06 7.84 18.94
N HIS A 380 7.20 6.52 19.14
CA HIS A 380 7.32 5.56 18.04
C HIS A 380 6.72 4.18 18.32
N ASP A 381 5.86 4.03 19.35
CA ASP A 381 5.24 2.74 19.66
C ASP A 381 4.46 2.19 18.46
N THR A 382 4.40 0.86 18.37
CA THR A 382 3.73 0.16 17.27
C THR A 382 2.72 -0.83 17.79
N LEU A 383 1.50 -0.77 17.25
CA LEU A 383 0.45 -1.74 17.49
C LEU A 383 0.20 -2.59 16.25
N TYR A 384 0.35 -3.91 16.40
CA TYR A 384 -0.07 -4.91 15.43
C TYR A 384 -1.42 -5.48 15.86
N VAL A 385 -2.41 -5.38 14.99
CA VAL A 385 -3.77 -5.86 15.24
C VAL A 385 -4.03 -7.08 14.37
N LEU A 386 -4.15 -8.26 14.98
CA LEU A 386 -4.30 -9.52 14.27
C LEU A 386 -5.73 -10.04 14.36
N SER A 387 -6.33 -10.32 13.21
CA SER A 387 -7.61 -11.02 13.12
C SER A 387 -7.73 -11.75 11.80
N LYS A 388 -8.45 -12.86 11.79
CA LYS A 388 -8.77 -13.62 10.58
C LYS A 388 -10.26 -13.91 10.54
N GLU A 389 -10.80 -14.03 9.33
CA GLU A 389 -12.18 -14.46 9.14
C GLU A 389 -12.37 -15.91 9.61
N GLY A 390 -13.58 -16.19 10.08
CA GLY A 390 -13.97 -17.50 10.58
C GLY A 390 -14.83 -17.44 11.84
N PRO A 391 -15.25 -18.60 12.36
CA PRO A 391 -16.11 -18.70 13.55
C PRO A 391 -15.51 -18.09 14.82
N ASP A 392 -14.18 -17.92 14.87
CA ASP A 392 -13.42 -17.33 15.96
C ASP A 392 -13.05 -15.85 15.72
N SER A 393 -13.55 -15.22 14.64
CA SER A 393 -13.23 -13.84 14.26
C SER A 393 -13.35 -12.87 15.43
N ALA A 394 -12.30 -12.06 15.61
CA ALA A 394 -12.24 -11.03 16.64
C ALA A 394 -12.45 -9.61 16.10
N ALA A 395 -13.02 -9.47 14.90
CA ALA A 395 -13.21 -8.20 14.20
C ALA A 395 -13.85 -7.09 15.06
N ALA A 396 -14.80 -7.43 15.94
CA ALA A 396 -15.41 -6.45 16.85
C ALA A 396 -14.39 -5.84 17.83
N LEU A 397 -13.52 -6.67 18.42
CA LEU A 397 -12.56 -6.24 19.42
C LEU A 397 -11.38 -5.50 18.77
N THR A 398 -10.89 -5.99 17.63
CA THR A 398 -9.87 -5.29 16.84
C THR A 398 -10.36 -3.92 16.38
N THR A 399 -11.61 -3.85 15.91
CA THR A 399 -12.22 -2.58 15.49
C THR A 399 -12.42 -1.63 16.66
N ALA A 400 -12.88 -2.12 17.83
CA ALA A 400 -13.02 -1.31 19.03
C ALA A 400 -11.68 -0.70 19.49
N LEU A 401 -10.60 -1.47 19.45
CA LEU A 401 -9.25 -0.99 19.77
C LEU A 401 -8.79 0.09 18.79
N VAL A 402 -8.94 -0.17 17.48
CA VAL A 402 -8.58 0.77 16.41
C VAL A 402 -9.36 2.07 16.55
N ALA A 403 -10.68 2.01 16.72
CA ALA A 403 -11.54 3.17 16.89
C ALA A 403 -11.15 3.98 18.14
N SER A 404 -10.86 3.30 19.27
CA SER A 404 -10.44 3.96 20.50
C SER A 404 -9.12 4.73 20.35
N ILE A 405 -8.15 4.17 19.60
CA ILE A 405 -6.89 4.84 19.29
C ILE A 405 -7.10 6.03 18.37
N MET A 406 -7.96 5.89 17.38
CA MET A 406 -8.25 6.94 16.42
C MET A 406 -8.95 8.12 17.09
N GLN A 407 -9.94 7.87 17.94
CA GLN A 407 -10.57 8.90 18.75
C GLN A 407 -9.60 9.55 19.74
N ALA A 408 -8.69 8.78 20.36
CA ALA A 408 -7.65 9.33 21.22
C ALA A 408 -6.66 10.23 20.45
N ALA A 409 -6.32 9.85 19.22
CA ALA A 409 -5.49 10.64 18.32
C ALA A 409 -6.18 11.96 17.90
N GLU A 410 -7.48 11.92 17.59
CA GLU A 410 -8.27 13.11 17.30
C GLU A 410 -8.25 14.09 18.48
N ARG A 411 -8.58 13.62 19.69
CA ARG A 411 -8.56 14.45 20.91
C ARG A 411 -7.18 15.04 21.19
N TYR A 412 -6.13 14.24 21.02
CA TYR A 412 -4.76 14.73 21.19
C TYR A 412 -4.41 15.78 20.13
N GLY A 413 -4.83 15.60 18.88
CA GLY A 413 -4.67 16.60 17.83
C GLY A 413 -5.42 17.90 18.13
N GLU A 414 -6.66 17.83 18.60
CA GLU A 414 -7.47 19.00 19.00
C GLU A 414 -6.80 19.79 20.11
N ALA A 415 -6.23 19.11 21.12
CA ALA A 415 -5.44 19.73 22.17
C ALA A 415 -4.14 20.39 21.68
N ASN A 416 -3.67 20.06 20.47
CA ASN A 416 -2.45 20.59 19.85
C ASN A 416 -2.74 21.47 18.61
N GLY A 417 -3.87 22.17 18.60
CA GLY A 417 -4.21 23.10 17.51
C GLY A 417 -4.89 22.43 16.32
N GLY A 418 -5.54 21.29 16.54
CA GLY A 418 -6.34 20.57 15.54
C GLY A 418 -5.57 19.50 14.75
N ARG A 419 -4.32 19.20 15.11
CA ARG A 419 -3.46 18.26 14.39
C ARG A 419 -2.49 17.56 15.34
N LEU A 420 -2.19 16.29 15.07
CA LEU A 420 -1.16 15.56 15.82
C LEU A 420 0.22 16.23 15.64
N PRO A 421 0.99 16.45 16.72
CA PRO A 421 2.34 17.01 16.64
C PRO A 421 3.31 16.16 15.80
N VAL A 422 3.12 14.84 15.86
CA VAL A 422 3.86 13.86 15.04
C VAL A 422 2.82 12.95 14.36
N PRO A 423 2.90 12.75 13.02
CA PRO A 423 1.91 11.98 12.31
C PRO A 423 1.81 10.52 12.79
N LEU A 424 0.58 10.07 13.01
CA LEU A 424 0.25 8.66 13.20
C LEU A 424 0.10 8.00 11.82
N VAL A 425 0.65 6.81 11.64
CA VAL A 425 0.45 6.02 10.41
C VAL A 425 -0.34 4.76 10.72
N ALA A 426 -1.53 4.64 10.14
CA ALA A 426 -2.41 3.49 10.22
C ALA A 426 -2.43 2.74 8.89
N ALA A 427 -1.53 1.77 8.74
CA ALA A 427 -1.44 0.90 7.57
C ALA A 427 -2.37 -0.31 7.73
N LEU A 428 -3.66 -0.15 7.41
CA LEU A 428 -4.67 -1.17 7.63
C LEU A 428 -4.70 -2.20 6.49
N ASP A 429 -3.80 -3.19 6.52
CA ASP A 429 -3.87 -4.37 5.64
C ASP A 429 -5.05 -5.28 6.00
N GLU A 430 -5.76 -5.76 4.99
CA GLU A 430 -7.00 -6.55 5.18
C GLU A 430 -8.05 -5.77 6.01
N ALA A 431 -8.18 -4.45 5.79
CA ALA A 431 -9.07 -3.58 6.57
C ALA A 431 -10.50 -4.11 6.65
N ALA A 432 -11.05 -4.59 5.54
CA ALA A 432 -12.40 -5.16 5.48
C ALA A 432 -12.59 -6.45 6.30
N ASN A 433 -11.50 -7.13 6.70
CA ASN A 433 -11.57 -8.37 7.49
C ASN A 433 -11.16 -8.14 8.95
N VAL A 434 -10.19 -7.23 9.20
CA VAL A 434 -9.64 -6.98 10.53
C VAL A 434 -10.30 -5.79 11.22
N VAL A 435 -10.69 -4.75 10.48
CA VAL A 435 -11.18 -3.46 11.00
C VAL A 435 -12.46 -3.07 10.29
N ARG A 436 -13.54 -3.81 10.57
CA ARG A 436 -14.88 -3.54 10.05
C ARG A 436 -15.50 -2.37 10.80
N TRP A 437 -14.93 -1.18 10.64
CA TRP A 437 -15.41 0.05 11.27
C TRP A 437 -16.43 0.75 10.38
N PRO A 438 -17.72 0.84 10.77
CA PRO A 438 -18.76 1.45 9.95
C PRO A 438 -18.48 2.90 9.53
N GLU A 439 -17.85 3.67 10.41
CA GLU A 439 -17.64 5.11 10.19
C GLU A 439 -16.40 5.43 9.36
N LEU A 440 -15.52 4.45 9.12
CA LEU A 440 -14.23 4.63 8.46
C LEU A 440 -14.31 5.44 7.15
N PRO A 441 -15.29 5.22 6.25
CA PRO A 441 -15.47 6.07 5.07
C PRO A 441 -15.61 7.56 5.36
N LYS A 442 -16.34 7.93 6.42
CA LYS A 442 -16.61 9.33 6.78
C LYS A 442 -15.36 10.02 7.30
N LEU A 443 -14.46 9.26 7.93
CA LEU A 443 -13.24 9.78 8.55
C LEU A 443 -12.21 10.24 7.52
N TYR A 444 -12.29 9.76 6.28
CA TYR A 444 -11.38 10.18 5.21
C TYR A 444 -11.43 11.68 4.91
N SER A 445 -12.59 12.31 5.10
CA SER A 445 -12.75 13.76 4.93
C SER A 445 -12.13 14.58 6.07
N HIS A 446 -11.78 13.95 7.19
CA HIS A 446 -11.42 14.61 8.44
C HIS A 446 -9.99 14.33 8.92
N TYR A 447 -9.42 13.18 8.56
CA TYR A 447 -8.13 12.72 9.11
C TYR A 447 -6.90 13.32 8.43
N GLY A 448 -7.02 13.70 7.17
CA GLY A 448 -5.92 14.36 6.44
C GLY A 448 -5.44 15.64 7.13
N SER A 449 -6.36 16.51 7.56
CA SER A 449 -6.01 17.74 8.28
C SER A 449 -5.47 17.51 9.70
N ARG A 450 -5.66 16.31 10.26
CA ARG A 450 -5.29 15.95 11.63
C ARG A 450 -3.97 15.19 11.77
N SER A 451 -3.25 14.92 10.67
CA SER A 451 -2.04 14.07 10.67
C SER A 451 -2.27 12.63 11.13
N ILE A 452 -3.46 12.10 10.87
CA ILE A 452 -3.79 10.70 11.05
C ILE A 452 -3.78 10.06 9.67
N ILE A 453 -2.67 9.41 9.29
CA ILE A 453 -2.49 8.89 7.93
C ILE A 453 -3.06 7.48 7.85
N LEU A 454 -4.25 7.39 7.26
CA LEU A 454 -4.96 6.15 7.07
C LEU A 454 -4.67 5.56 5.69
N MET A 455 -4.22 4.31 5.67
CA MET A 455 -4.11 3.49 4.47
C MET A 455 -5.09 2.33 4.58
N THR A 456 -6.22 2.42 3.88
CA THR A 456 -7.19 1.34 3.78
C THR A 456 -6.83 0.47 2.60
N ILE A 457 -6.42 -0.77 2.89
CA ILE A 457 -5.94 -1.70 1.89
C ILE A 457 -6.95 -2.83 1.70
N LEU A 458 -7.46 -2.95 0.48
CA LEU A 458 -8.50 -3.90 0.07
C LEU A 458 -7.97 -4.83 -1.01
N GLN A 459 -8.50 -6.06 -1.02
CA GLN A 459 -8.24 -7.01 -2.09
C GLN A 459 -9.04 -6.71 -3.35
N SER A 460 -10.23 -6.11 -3.20
CA SER A 460 -11.10 -5.70 -4.30
C SER A 460 -12.05 -4.57 -3.86
N TYR A 461 -12.67 -3.90 -4.83
CA TYR A 461 -13.71 -2.91 -4.55
C TYR A 461 -14.95 -3.53 -3.91
N ALA A 462 -15.39 -4.68 -4.44
CA ALA A 462 -16.49 -5.46 -3.88
C ALA A 462 -16.29 -5.84 -2.40
N GLN A 463 -15.05 -6.10 -1.96
CA GLN A 463 -14.76 -6.36 -0.55
C GLN A 463 -15.13 -5.15 0.33
N GLY A 464 -14.80 -3.93 -0.11
CA GLY A 464 -15.21 -2.72 0.61
C GLY A 464 -16.72 -2.50 0.60
N VAL A 465 -17.38 -2.76 -0.54
CA VAL A 465 -18.86 -2.71 -0.65
C VAL A 465 -19.53 -3.66 0.35
N SER A 466 -18.97 -4.85 0.57
CA SER A 466 -19.54 -5.82 1.52
C SER A 466 -19.51 -5.34 2.98
N VAL A 467 -18.63 -4.39 3.32
CA VAL A 467 -18.47 -3.88 4.70
C VAL A 467 -19.18 -2.53 4.87
N TRP A 468 -19.05 -1.62 3.90
CA TRP A 468 -19.51 -0.23 4.01
C TRP A 468 -20.70 0.11 3.11
N GLY A 469 -21.20 -0.86 2.35
CA GLY A 469 -22.18 -0.64 1.29
C GLY A 469 -21.59 0.11 0.09
N GLU A 470 -22.39 0.26 -0.97
CA GLU A 470 -21.97 0.99 -2.17
C GLU A 470 -21.68 2.46 -1.86
N GLU A 471 -22.54 3.11 -1.07
CA GLU A 471 -22.38 4.53 -0.70
C GLU A 471 -21.08 4.77 0.09
N GLY A 472 -20.79 3.94 1.11
CA GLY A 472 -19.57 4.07 1.89
C GLY A 472 -18.31 3.80 1.07
N MET A 473 -18.35 2.82 0.18
CA MET A 473 -17.21 2.54 -0.71
C MET A 473 -16.98 3.65 -1.74
N GLU A 474 -18.05 4.23 -2.29
CA GLU A 474 -17.98 5.39 -3.19
C GLU A 474 -17.46 6.65 -2.48
N ALA A 475 -17.85 6.85 -1.21
CA ALA A 475 -17.32 7.91 -0.37
C ALA A 475 -15.80 7.73 -0.15
N LEU A 476 -15.34 6.51 0.15
CA LEU A 476 -13.90 6.20 0.26
C LEU A 476 -13.14 6.47 -1.04
N TRP A 477 -13.66 5.97 -2.16
CA TRP A 477 -13.07 6.18 -3.47
C TRP A 477 -12.89 7.67 -3.78
N SER A 478 -13.91 8.46 -3.49
CA SER A 478 -13.96 9.89 -3.81
C SER A 478 -13.15 10.75 -2.84
N ALA A 479 -13.08 10.37 -1.56
CA ALA A 479 -12.37 11.14 -0.53
C ALA A 479 -10.88 10.79 -0.42
N SER A 480 -10.44 9.63 -0.94
CA SER A 480 -9.02 9.26 -0.92
C SER A 480 -8.16 10.22 -1.73
N ALA A 481 -7.13 10.80 -1.09
CA ALA A 481 -6.21 11.72 -1.75
C ALA A 481 -5.33 10.98 -2.76
N ILE A 482 -4.91 9.76 -2.40
CA ILE A 482 -4.14 8.85 -3.23
C ILE A 482 -4.88 7.51 -3.31
N MET A 483 -5.34 7.13 -4.50
CA MET A 483 -5.84 5.79 -4.78
C MET A 483 -4.84 5.01 -5.63
N LEU A 484 -4.33 3.90 -5.09
CA LEU A 484 -3.40 3.00 -5.77
C LEU A 484 -4.11 1.72 -6.21
N TYR A 485 -4.06 1.44 -7.51
CA TYR A 485 -4.43 0.14 -8.05
C TYR A 485 -3.20 -0.65 -8.47
N GLY A 486 -2.95 -1.77 -7.79
CA GLY A 486 -1.78 -2.62 -8.01
C GLY A 486 -1.98 -3.80 -8.97
N GLY A 487 -3.15 -3.92 -9.60
CA GLY A 487 -3.47 -5.04 -10.50
C GLY A 487 -4.07 -6.27 -9.80
N GLY A 488 -4.36 -7.31 -10.57
CA GLY A 488 -4.78 -8.63 -10.04
C GLY A 488 -6.23 -8.72 -9.57
N VAL A 489 -7.07 -7.73 -9.90
CA VAL A 489 -8.50 -7.69 -9.53
C VAL A 489 -9.35 -7.90 -10.78
N ARG A 490 -10.38 -8.74 -10.68
CA ARG A 490 -11.36 -9.01 -11.76
C ARG A 490 -12.72 -8.39 -11.43
N ASP A 491 -12.75 -7.08 -11.26
CA ASP A 491 -13.96 -6.31 -10.98
C ASP A 491 -14.24 -5.38 -12.17
N GLU A 492 -15.12 -5.80 -13.07
CA GLU A 492 -15.40 -5.08 -14.31
C GLU A 492 -15.95 -3.67 -14.04
N LYS A 493 -16.79 -3.50 -13.01
CA LYS A 493 -17.40 -2.21 -12.67
C LYS A 493 -16.33 -1.21 -12.22
N MET A 494 -15.48 -1.62 -11.28
CA MET A 494 -14.36 -0.79 -10.82
C MET A 494 -13.39 -0.48 -11.97
N LEU A 495 -12.99 -1.48 -12.75
CA LEU A 495 -12.02 -1.30 -13.82
C LEU A 495 -12.55 -0.40 -14.94
N SER A 496 -13.83 -0.51 -15.28
CA SER A 496 -14.47 0.38 -16.26
C SER A 496 -14.48 1.83 -15.76
N LYS A 497 -14.80 2.05 -14.48
CA LYS A 497 -14.70 3.38 -13.84
C LYS A 497 -13.28 3.94 -13.93
N MET A 498 -12.25 3.11 -13.73
CA MET A 498 -10.86 3.53 -13.90
C MET A 498 -10.51 3.86 -15.34
N VAL A 499 -10.95 3.06 -16.32
CA VAL A 499 -10.71 3.34 -17.75
C VAL A 499 -11.26 4.72 -18.12
N GLU A 500 -12.47 5.05 -17.66
CA GLU A 500 -13.05 6.37 -17.91
C GLU A 500 -12.29 7.51 -17.22
N LEU A 501 -11.77 7.31 -15.99
CA LEU A 501 -10.93 8.30 -15.31
C LEU A 501 -9.53 8.45 -15.94
N ILE A 502 -9.00 7.39 -16.55
CA ILE A 502 -7.72 7.43 -17.29
C ILE A 502 -7.88 8.20 -18.60
N GLY A 503 -8.98 7.94 -19.31
CA GLY A 503 -9.36 8.57 -20.55
C GLY A 503 -8.62 8.03 -21.79
N ASP A 504 -8.68 8.83 -22.84
CA ASP A 504 -8.45 8.40 -24.21
C ASP A 504 -7.23 9.12 -24.83
N ALA A 505 -6.64 8.52 -25.86
CA ALA A 505 -5.52 9.04 -26.62
C ALA A 505 -5.76 8.94 -28.13
N GLU A 506 -5.14 9.83 -28.89
CA GLU A 506 -5.17 9.81 -30.35
C GLU A 506 -4.00 8.96 -30.90
N GLU A 507 -4.35 7.97 -31.69
CA GLU A 507 -3.41 7.16 -32.46
C GLU A 507 -3.47 7.61 -33.93
N ARG A 508 -2.31 7.98 -34.49
CA ARG A 508 -2.16 8.26 -35.92
C ARG A 508 -1.89 6.96 -36.67
N SER A 509 -2.88 6.46 -37.39
CA SER A 509 -2.68 5.35 -38.31
C SER A 509 -2.18 5.89 -39.65
N LYS A 510 -1.06 5.37 -40.14
CA LYS A 510 -0.57 5.61 -41.49
C LYS A 510 -0.81 4.36 -42.31
N SER A 511 -1.78 4.40 -43.20
CA SER A 511 -1.98 3.34 -44.19
C SER A 511 -1.16 3.66 -45.43
N VAL A 512 -0.22 2.77 -45.74
CA VAL A 512 0.59 2.85 -46.96
C VAL A 512 0.04 1.83 -47.94
N SER A 513 -0.56 2.29 -49.03
CA SER A 513 -0.93 1.43 -50.15
C SER A 513 0.08 1.59 -51.28
N SER A 514 0.46 0.48 -51.90
CA SER A 514 1.39 0.42 -53.01
C SER A 514 0.68 -0.21 -54.20
N SER A 515 0.53 0.55 -55.29
CA SER A 515 0.03 0.03 -56.57
C SER A 515 1.11 0.16 -57.64
N ARG A 516 0.87 -0.44 -58.82
CA ARG A 516 1.80 -0.43 -59.95
C ARG A 516 2.14 0.98 -60.46
N ASP A 517 1.28 1.97 -60.17
CA ASP A 517 1.39 3.37 -60.61
C ASP A 517 1.80 4.36 -59.49
N GLY A 518 2.06 3.90 -58.27
CA GLY A 518 2.57 4.78 -57.22
C GLY A 518 2.28 4.34 -55.78
N ARG A 519 2.91 5.04 -54.84
CA ARG A 519 2.77 4.84 -53.40
C ARG A 519 1.88 5.95 -52.82
N SER A 520 0.77 5.57 -52.21
CA SER A 520 -0.12 6.50 -51.49
C SER A 520 0.00 6.31 -49.98
N VAL A 521 0.05 7.41 -49.24
CA VAL A 521 0.11 7.41 -47.78
C VAL A 521 -1.08 8.21 -47.27
N SER A 522 -2.05 7.53 -46.67
CA SER A 522 -3.15 8.17 -45.96
C SER A 522 -2.86 8.17 -44.47
N THR A 523 -3.17 9.28 -43.79
CA THR A 523 -3.06 9.39 -42.32
C THR A 523 -4.44 9.62 -41.74
N SER A 524 -4.90 8.72 -40.88
CA SER A 524 -6.14 8.87 -40.11
C SER A 524 -5.83 9.02 -38.62
N LEU A 525 -6.67 9.77 -37.91
CA LEU A 525 -6.64 9.90 -36.46
C LEU A 525 -7.76 9.04 -35.89
N HIS A 526 -7.42 8.18 -34.93
CA HIS A 526 -8.38 7.36 -34.20
C HIS A 526 -8.22 7.61 -32.70
N GLU A 527 -9.33 7.80 -32.01
CA GLU A 527 -9.36 7.86 -30.55
C GLU A 527 -9.40 6.43 -29.99
N LYS A 528 -8.57 6.18 -28.97
CA LYS A 528 -8.40 4.87 -28.34
C LYS A 528 -8.24 5.06 -26.84
N LYS A 529 -8.88 4.20 -26.04
CA LYS A 529 -8.64 4.14 -24.59
C LYS A 529 -7.14 3.97 -24.31
N ILE A 530 -6.58 4.77 -23.41
CA ILE A 530 -5.14 4.68 -23.05
C ILE A 530 -4.84 3.30 -22.43
N LEU A 531 -5.75 2.83 -21.58
CA LEU A 531 -5.73 1.49 -21.01
C LEU A 531 -7.12 0.88 -21.11
N THR A 532 -7.16 -0.41 -21.43
CA THR A 532 -8.41 -1.20 -21.44
C THR A 532 -8.64 -1.91 -20.12
N VAL A 533 -9.87 -2.36 -19.86
CA VAL A 533 -10.20 -3.22 -18.70
C VAL A 533 -9.32 -4.48 -18.69
N ALA A 534 -9.07 -5.06 -19.87
CA ALA A 534 -8.20 -6.22 -20.00
C ALA A 534 -6.76 -5.92 -19.55
N GLU A 535 -6.20 -4.77 -19.95
CA GLU A 535 -4.84 -4.36 -19.57
C GLU A 535 -4.71 -4.02 -18.10
N LEU A 536 -5.73 -3.40 -17.49
CA LEU A 536 -5.77 -3.15 -16.04
C LEU A 536 -5.90 -4.47 -15.26
N SER A 537 -6.78 -5.37 -15.68
CA SER A 537 -6.95 -6.70 -15.06
C SER A 537 -5.67 -7.53 -15.12
N SER A 538 -4.91 -7.41 -16.22
CA SER A 538 -3.61 -8.07 -16.42
C SER A 538 -2.40 -7.18 -16.06
N LEU A 539 -2.57 -6.16 -15.22
CA LEU A 539 -1.47 -5.26 -14.84
C LEU A 539 -0.35 -6.06 -14.16
N GLU A 540 0.87 -5.90 -14.66
CA GLU A 540 2.03 -6.67 -14.20
C GLU A 540 2.48 -6.24 -12.79
N GLN A 541 2.80 -7.20 -11.93
CA GLN A 541 3.25 -6.97 -10.55
C GLN A 541 4.39 -5.97 -10.49
N GLY A 542 4.40 -5.05 -9.51
CA GLY A 542 5.42 -4.01 -9.40
C GLY A 542 5.12 -2.75 -10.22
N ARG A 543 3.91 -2.65 -10.77
CA ARG A 543 3.33 -1.43 -11.33
C ARG A 543 2.04 -1.10 -10.61
N ALA A 544 1.74 0.19 -10.49
CA ALA A 544 0.45 0.66 -10.00
C ALA A 544 -0.03 1.84 -10.84
N ILE A 545 -1.35 1.90 -11.04
CA ILE A 545 -2.01 3.12 -11.49
C ILE A 545 -2.38 3.92 -10.25
N VAL A 546 -1.92 5.17 -10.18
CA VAL A 546 -2.14 6.08 -9.06
C VAL A 546 -3.06 7.19 -9.52
N PHE A 547 -4.21 7.32 -8.88
CA PHE A 547 -5.09 8.46 -9.00
C PHE A 547 -4.83 9.36 -7.81
N ALA A 548 -4.36 10.58 -8.07
CA ALA A 548 -4.06 11.55 -7.04
C ALA A 548 -4.88 12.83 -7.26
N THR A 549 -5.38 13.42 -6.19
CA THR A 549 -6.20 14.64 -6.25
C THR A 549 -5.51 15.74 -7.07
N LYS A 550 -6.23 16.36 -8.02
CA LYS A 550 -5.74 17.42 -8.92
C LYS A 550 -4.62 17.02 -9.91
N HIS A 551 -4.36 15.73 -10.09
CA HIS A 551 -3.34 15.24 -11.02
C HIS A 551 -3.94 14.28 -12.05
N ARG A 552 -3.26 14.18 -13.20
CA ARG A 552 -3.54 13.09 -14.15
C ARG A 552 -3.12 11.75 -13.54
N PRO A 553 -3.76 10.62 -13.91
CA PRO A 553 -3.36 9.31 -13.41
C PRO A 553 -1.90 9.01 -13.74
N ILE A 554 -1.15 8.52 -12.75
CA ILE A 554 0.30 8.26 -12.85
C ILE A 554 0.53 6.74 -12.89
N LEU A 555 1.41 6.28 -13.77
CA LEU A 555 1.97 4.93 -13.68
C LEU A 555 3.19 4.96 -12.75
N ALA A 556 3.10 4.30 -11.61
CA ALA A 556 4.18 4.19 -10.64
C ALA A 556 4.85 2.80 -10.69
N GLU A 557 6.16 2.78 -10.49
CA GLU A 557 6.91 1.56 -10.20
C GLU A 557 6.95 1.33 -8.69
N LEU A 558 6.44 0.18 -8.26
CA LEU A 558 6.42 -0.20 -6.84
C LEU A 558 7.74 -0.86 -6.46
N GLU A 559 8.22 -0.53 -5.26
CA GLU A 559 9.47 -1.07 -4.73
C GLU A 559 9.20 -1.91 -3.49
N PRO A 560 9.49 -3.22 -3.55
CA PRO A 560 9.48 -4.06 -2.35
C PRO A 560 10.43 -3.50 -1.30
N TRP A 561 10.11 -3.68 -0.02
CA TRP A 561 10.88 -3.12 1.08
C TRP A 561 12.35 -3.53 1.06
N TRP A 562 12.71 -4.74 0.61
CA TRP A 562 14.12 -5.16 0.51
C TRP A 562 14.90 -4.49 -0.63
N GLU A 563 14.23 -3.89 -1.63
CA GLU A 563 14.88 -3.16 -2.73
C GLU A 563 15.02 -1.66 -2.43
N ARG A 564 14.36 -1.15 -1.38
CA ARG A 564 14.39 0.28 -1.03
C ARG A 564 15.76 0.69 -0.45
N PRO A 565 16.21 1.94 -0.68
CA PRO A 565 17.52 2.42 -0.28
C PRO A 565 17.56 2.81 1.21
N TRP A 566 17.30 1.86 2.10
CA TRP A 566 17.31 2.08 3.55
C TRP A 566 18.73 2.33 4.11
N PRO A 567 18.85 3.06 5.23
CA PRO A 567 20.07 3.07 6.04
C PRO A 567 20.48 1.64 6.45
N GLN A 568 21.77 1.39 6.64
CA GLN A 568 22.28 0.05 6.95
C GLN A 568 21.65 -0.52 8.23
N GLU A 569 21.51 0.29 9.28
CA GLU A 569 20.84 -0.10 10.53
C GLU A 569 19.42 -0.63 10.29
N THR A 570 18.63 0.06 9.47
CA THR A 570 17.28 -0.40 9.09
C THR A 570 17.32 -1.70 8.32
N LYS A 571 18.30 -1.90 7.42
CA LYS A 571 18.46 -3.16 6.68
C LYS A 571 18.77 -4.32 7.61
N ASP A 572 19.63 -4.11 8.60
CA ASP A 572 20.01 -5.13 9.57
C ASP A 572 18.81 -5.53 10.43
N LEU A 573 18.02 -4.55 10.89
CA LEU A 573 16.80 -4.78 11.68
C LEU A 573 15.69 -5.48 10.86
N LEU A 574 15.56 -5.17 9.57
CA LEU A 574 14.64 -5.85 8.67
C LEU A 574 15.24 -7.15 8.08
N ARG A 575 16.42 -7.59 8.53
CA ARG A 575 17.09 -8.82 8.08
C ARG A 575 17.30 -8.90 6.55
N ILE A 576 17.54 -7.77 5.89
CA ILE A 576 17.87 -7.73 4.46
C ILE A 576 19.29 -8.24 4.27
N THR A 577 19.44 -9.49 3.83
CA THR A 577 20.74 -10.02 3.40
C THR A 577 21.21 -9.33 2.12
N LYS A 578 22.51 -8.99 2.05
CA LYS A 578 23.12 -8.52 0.81
C LYS A 578 23.03 -9.66 -0.21
N ALA A 579 22.23 -9.45 -1.26
CA ALA A 579 22.16 -10.32 -2.43
C ALA A 579 23.45 -10.25 -3.26
#